data_AF-A0A3M1LZ75-F1
#
_entry.id   AF-A0A3M1LZ75-F1
#
_cell.length_a   1.000
_cell.length_b   1.000
_cell.length_c   1.000
_cell.angle_alpha   90.00
_cell.angle_beta   90.00
_cell.angle_gamma   90.00
#
_symmetry.space_group_name_H-M   'P 1'
#
loop_
_entity.id
_entity.type
_entity.pdbx_description
1 polymer ?
#
loop_
_entity_poly.entity_id
_entity_poly.type
_entity_poly.pdbx_seq_one_letter_code
_entity_poly.pdbx_strand_id
1 'polypeptide(L)'
;MGTPRRSKVLQVLLLGGGACSVLLGGCLLPLRITPKGVPLQLQTRAEQRQHRFQDTLRILAGAMPMPAQKEAAAREAPLLDTAVMWCVQGEISRASSALVAIVESHGERDSIYWEALFQLGECWALSGEYNRASLLLGEIAYRTEGVPPDVHQRALVRLGHVFCLRGQRQLAEQLFERLRRLYPTTPYRSLADCRVVR
;
A
#
# COMPACT_ATOMS: atom_id res chain seq x y z
N MET A 1 16.11 20.77 -23.64
CA MET A 1 16.77 20.17 -22.46
C MET A 1 15.79 20.22 -21.30
N GLY A 2 15.05 19.14 -21.08
CA GLY A 2 14.10 19.05 -19.97
C GLY A 2 14.83 18.62 -18.72
N THR A 3 14.66 19.34 -17.62
CA THR A 3 15.16 18.92 -16.30
C THR A 3 14.51 17.58 -15.93
N PRO A 4 15.25 16.62 -15.35
CA PRO A 4 14.62 15.42 -14.83
C PRO A 4 13.74 15.82 -13.65
N ARG A 5 12.41 15.73 -13.80
CA ARG A 5 11.49 15.72 -12.66
C ARG A 5 11.93 14.55 -11.79
N ARG A 6 12.66 14.83 -10.70
CA ARG A 6 12.89 13.81 -9.66
C ARG A 6 11.53 13.22 -9.31
N SER A 7 11.38 11.91 -9.49
CA SER A 7 10.15 11.21 -9.22
C SER A 7 9.70 11.55 -7.80
N LYS A 8 8.45 12.01 -7.62
CA LYS A 8 7.88 12.34 -6.30
C LYS A 8 8.01 11.15 -5.34
N VAL A 9 8.05 9.93 -5.86
CA VAL A 9 8.28 8.69 -5.10
C VAL A 9 9.63 8.70 -4.38
N LEU A 10 10.68 9.23 -5.01
CA LEU A 10 12.01 9.35 -4.41
C LEU A 10 12.01 10.34 -3.22
N GLN A 11 11.19 11.39 -3.27
CA GLN A 11 11.02 12.31 -2.15
C GLN A 11 10.29 11.64 -0.98
N VAL A 12 9.29 10.80 -1.26
CA VAL A 12 8.56 10.03 -0.23
C VAL A 12 9.47 8.99 0.46
N LEU A 13 10.42 8.38 -0.27
CA LEU A 13 11.41 7.47 0.30
C LEU A 13 12.39 8.17 1.26
N LEU A 14 12.78 9.41 0.97
CA LEU A 14 13.79 10.15 1.73
C LEU A 14 13.26 10.74 3.05
N LEU A 15 11.94 10.98 3.17
CA LEU A 15 11.33 11.62 4.34
C LEU A 15 11.19 10.71 5.57
N GLY A 16 11.66 9.45 5.50
CA GLY A 16 11.45 8.44 6.54
C GLY A 16 12.68 8.01 7.36
N GLY A 17 13.83 8.68 7.20
CA GLY A 17 15.09 8.33 7.90
C GLY A 17 15.34 9.17 9.15
N GLY A 18 14.57 8.96 10.23
CA GLY A 18 14.84 9.55 11.54
C GLY A 18 15.61 8.59 12.43
N ALA A 19 16.95 8.66 12.42
CA ALA A 19 17.80 7.90 13.35
C ALA A 19 17.81 8.59 14.73
N CYS A 20 17.30 7.89 15.75
CA CYS A 20 17.42 8.30 17.14
C CYS A 20 18.62 7.55 17.76
N SER A 21 19.75 8.23 17.89
CA SER A 21 20.95 7.71 18.56
C SER A 21 20.87 8.04 20.06
N VAL A 22 20.71 7.02 20.90
CA VAL A 22 20.88 7.14 22.36
C VAL A 22 22.07 6.28 22.79
N LEU A 23 23.01 6.95 23.46
CA LEU A 23 24.22 6.42 24.11
C LEU A 23 23.90 5.86 25.51
N LEU A 24 24.90 5.13 26.06
CA LEU A 24 25.08 4.58 27.43
C LEU A 24 24.61 3.12 27.55
N GLY A 25 25.33 2.17 28.13
CA GLY A 25 26.53 2.12 28.97
C GLY A 25 26.50 0.74 29.63
N GLY A 26 27.64 0.03 29.70
CA GLY A 26 27.67 -1.40 30.00
C GLY A 26 27.50 -1.81 31.47
N CYS A 27 27.18 -3.10 31.69
CA CYS A 27 27.67 -3.94 32.80
C CYS A 27 27.31 -5.43 32.59
N LEU A 28 28.19 -6.32 33.02
CA LEU A 28 28.24 -7.76 32.76
C LEU A 28 27.65 -8.64 33.90
N LEU A 29 26.90 -9.68 33.49
CA LEU A 29 26.75 -11.06 34.06
C LEU A 29 25.99 -11.29 35.40
N PRO A 30 25.53 -12.53 35.75
CA PRO A 30 24.86 -13.57 34.94
C PRO A 30 23.71 -14.40 35.65
N LEU A 31 23.05 -15.26 34.85
CA LEU A 31 22.41 -16.58 35.12
C LEU A 31 20.98 -16.77 35.72
N ARG A 32 20.20 -17.55 34.92
CA ARG A 32 19.03 -18.43 35.18
C ARG A 32 17.73 -17.72 35.57
N ILE A 33 16.60 -17.94 34.89
CA ILE A 33 15.79 -19.17 34.83
C ILE A 33 14.91 -19.11 33.55
N THR A 34 14.72 -20.22 32.85
CA THR A 34 13.77 -20.31 31.72
C THR A 34 12.36 -20.64 32.23
N PRO A 35 11.31 -19.87 31.90
CA PRO A 35 9.97 -20.39 31.87
C PRO A 35 9.62 -20.92 30.47
N LYS A 36 8.97 -22.09 30.48
CA LYS A 36 8.46 -22.84 29.34
C LYS A 36 7.56 -21.98 28.45
N GLY A 37 7.60 -22.33 27.16
CA GLY A 37 7.01 -21.60 26.05
C GLY A 37 5.52 -21.29 26.16
N VAL A 38 5.18 -20.13 25.61
CA VAL A 38 3.98 -19.92 24.79
C VAL A 38 4.38 -18.99 23.64
N PRO A 39 4.52 -19.47 22.39
CA PRO A 39 4.51 -18.61 21.23
C PRO A 39 3.24 -18.90 20.43
N LEU A 40 2.13 -18.25 20.78
CA LEU A 40 0.88 -18.38 20.01
C LEU A 40 0.06 -17.08 19.97
N GLN A 41 0.70 -15.93 19.76
CA GLN A 41 -0.02 -14.66 19.58
C GLN A 41 0.59 -13.66 18.57
N LEU A 42 1.81 -13.87 18.06
CA LEU A 42 2.38 -12.96 17.05
C LEU A 42 1.93 -13.31 15.61
N GLN A 43 1.74 -14.59 15.31
CA GLN A 43 1.36 -15.06 13.97
C GLN A 43 -0.04 -14.59 13.57
N THR A 44 -0.99 -14.57 14.52
CA THR A 44 -2.38 -14.17 14.28
C THR A 44 -2.52 -12.70 13.85
N ARG A 45 -1.67 -11.79 14.34
CA ARG A 45 -1.77 -10.36 14.01
C ARG A 45 -1.18 -10.01 12.65
N ALA A 46 -0.18 -10.77 12.19
CA ALA A 46 0.39 -10.63 10.85
C ALA A 46 -0.53 -11.26 9.80
N GLU A 47 -1.10 -12.45 10.08
CA GLU A 47 -2.10 -13.11 9.23
C GLU A 47 -3.41 -12.31 9.12
N GLN A 48 -3.91 -11.75 10.23
CA GLN A 48 -5.08 -10.84 10.21
C GLN A 48 -4.81 -9.54 9.43
N ARG A 49 -3.56 -9.03 9.44
CA ARG A 49 -3.17 -7.90 8.59
C ARG A 49 -3.09 -8.30 7.12
N GLN A 50 -2.57 -9.49 6.79
CA GLN A 50 -2.53 -9.98 5.40
C GLN A 50 -3.92 -10.15 4.80
N HIS A 51 -4.91 -10.63 5.56
CA HIS A 51 -6.28 -10.78 5.06
C HIS A 51 -7.00 -9.45 4.80
N ARG A 52 -6.70 -8.39 5.56
CA ARG A 52 -7.39 -7.08 5.51
C ARG A 52 -7.17 -6.28 4.22
N PHE A 53 -6.24 -6.72 3.36
CA PHE A 53 -5.88 -5.98 2.13
C PHE A 53 -6.06 -6.80 0.85
N GLN A 54 -6.35 -8.11 0.95
CA GLN A 54 -6.63 -8.96 -0.22
C GLN A 54 -8.04 -8.73 -0.81
N ASP A 55 -8.89 -8.00 -0.11
CA ASP A 55 -10.32 -7.83 -0.43
C ASP A 55 -10.53 -7.17 -1.80
N THR A 56 -9.73 -6.15 -2.13
CA THR A 56 -9.80 -5.46 -3.42
C THR A 56 -9.33 -6.35 -4.57
N LEU A 57 -8.35 -7.22 -4.32
CA LEU A 57 -7.87 -8.21 -5.30
C LEU A 57 -8.86 -9.36 -5.48
N ARG A 58 -9.53 -9.83 -4.41
CA ARG A 58 -10.55 -10.88 -4.48
C ARG A 58 -11.78 -10.45 -5.27
N ILE A 59 -12.21 -9.19 -5.13
CA ILE A 59 -13.31 -8.64 -5.90
C ILE A 59 -12.96 -8.56 -7.40
N LEU A 60 -11.73 -8.17 -7.75
CA LEU A 60 -11.25 -8.17 -9.14
C LEU A 60 -11.11 -9.58 -9.72
N ALA A 61 -10.64 -10.55 -8.94
CA ALA A 61 -10.52 -11.93 -9.37
C ALA A 61 -11.88 -12.59 -9.70
N GLY A 62 -12.99 -12.03 -9.20
CA GLY A 62 -14.36 -12.51 -9.45
C GLY A 62 -15.21 -11.63 -10.37
N ALA A 63 -14.74 -10.45 -10.78
CA ALA A 63 -15.50 -9.52 -11.61
C ALA A 63 -14.58 -8.71 -12.52
N MET A 64 -14.77 -8.90 -13.84
CA MET A 64 -14.28 -8.10 -14.97
C MET A 64 -12.99 -8.60 -15.65
N PRO A 65 -13.03 -8.88 -16.96
CA PRO A 65 -11.81 -8.95 -17.78
C PRO A 65 -11.20 -7.55 -17.92
N MET A 66 -9.90 -7.44 -17.59
CA MET A 66 -9.13 -6.21 -17.76
C MET A 66 -8.99 -5.86 -19.26
N PRO A 67 -9.33 -4.63 -19.70
CA PRO A 67 -9.15 -4.24 -21.09
C PRO A 67 -7.67 -4.15 -21.45
N ALA A 68 -7.38 -4.66 -22.64
CA ALA A 68 -6.06 -4.83 -23.23
C ALA A 68 -5.33 -3.49 -23.46
N GLN A 69 -4.40 -3.13 -22.57
CA GLN A 69 -3.26 -2.26 -22.86
C GLN A 69 -1.99 -3.10 -22.62
N LYS A 70 -1.73 -4.01 -23.56
CA LYS A 70 -1.29 -5.38 -23.26
C LYS A 70 0.20 -5.68 -23.51
N GLU A 71 1.07 -4.70 -23.72
CA GLU A 71 2.46 -5.01 -24.14
C GLU A 71 3.56 -4.61 -23.14
N ALA A 72 3.49 -3.42 -22.52
CA ALA A 72 4.39 -3.06 -21.42
C ALA A 72 3.94 -3.72 -20.10
N ALA A 73 2.65 -3.59 -19.78
CA ALA A 73 2.03 -4.24 -18.62
C ALA A 73 2.19 -5.77 -18.61
N ALA A 74 2.19 -6.42 -19.78
CA ALA A 74 2.35 -7.88 -19.85
C ALA A 74 3.78 -8.36 -19.58
N ARG A 75 4.80 -7.55 -19.90
CA ARG A 75 6.21 -7.92 -19.65
C ARG A 75 6.59 -7.76 -18.19
N GLU A 76 6.02 -6.75 -17.53
CA GLU A 76 6.31 -6.44 -16.13
C GLU A 76 5.25 -6.97 -15.15
N ALA A 77 4.13 -7.49 -15.62
CA ALA A 77 3.14 -8.19 -14.78
C ALA A 77 3.78 -9.26 -13.88
N PRO A 78 4.70 -10.14 -14.36
CA PRO A 78 5.37 -11.10 -13.48
C PRO A 78 6.21 -10.44 -12.37
N LEU A 79 6.85 -9.30 -12.66
CA LEU A 79 7.66 -8.56 -11.69
C LEU A 79 6.78 -7.86 -10.66
N LEU A 80 5.69 -7.22 -11.12
CA LEU A 80 4.67 -6.61 -10.27
C LEU A 80 4.05 -7.65 -9.34
N ASP A 81 3.61 -8.80 -9.87
CA ASP A 81 3.03 -9.89 -9.09
C ASP A 81 4.02 -10.42 -8.04
N THR A 82 5.29 -10.59 -8.43
CA THR A 82 6.36 -11.00 -7.51
C THR A 82 6.56 -9.97 -6.39
N ALA A 83 6.57 -8.68 -6.72
CA ALA A 83 6.72 -7.63 -5.72
C ALA A 83 5.52 -7.57 -4.76
N VAL A 84 4.30 -7.77 -5.26
CA VAL A 84 3.09 -7.90 -4.43
C VAL A 84 3.20 -9.10 -3.49
N MET A 85 3.70 -10.24 -3.97
CA MET A 85 3.93 -11.42 -3.14
C MET A 85 4.94 -11.15 -2.02
N TRP A 86 6.03 -10.44 -2.31
CA TRP A 86 6.99 -10.00 -1.29
C TRP A 86 6.34 -9.08 -0.25
N CYS A 87 5.46 -8.17 -0.65
CA CYS A 87 4.70 -7.34 0.31
C CYS A 87 3.88 -8.21 1.27
N VAL A 88 3.14 -9.18 0.72
CA VAL A 88 2.33 -10.10 1.52
C VAL A 88 3.21 -10.91 2.46
N GLN A 89 4.39 -11.35 2.02
CA GLN A 89 5.36 -12.09 2.85
C GLN A 89 6.07 -11.22 3.91
N GLY A 90 5.86 -9.90 3.91
CA GLY A 90 6.53 -8.97 4.81
C GLY A 90 7.95 -8.59 4.37
N GLU A 91 8.38 -8.98 3.17
CA GLU A 91 9.65 -8.57 2.55
C GLU A 91 9.55 -7.14 1.97
N ILE A 92 9.14 -6.18 2.81
CA ILE A 92 8.77 -4.81 2.41
C ILE A 92 9.91 -4.10 1.68
N SER A 93 11.16 -4.27 2.12
CA SER A 93 12.31 -3.63 1.46
C SER A 93 12.50 -4.10 0.02
N ARG A 94 12.40 -5.41 -0.23
CA ARG A 94 12.52 -5.99 -1.57
C ARG A 94 11.34 -5.59 -2.46
N ALA A 95 10.14 -5.72 -1.93
CA ALA A 95 8.93 -5.35 -2.63
C ALA A 95 8.92 -3.87 -3.02
N SER A 96 9.23 -2.98 -2.07
CA SER A 96 9.28 -1.55 -2.32
C SER A 96 10.34 -1.18 -3.35
N SER A 97 11.53 -1.78 -3.30
CA SER A 97 12.58 -1.55 -4.30
C SER A 97 12.11 -1.92 -5.73
N ALA A 98 11.48 -3.09 -5.89
CA ALA A 98 10.99 -3.53 -7.19
C ALA A 98 9.84 -2.64 -7.71
N LEU A 99 8.88 -2.27 -6.85
CA LEU A 99 7.77 -1.40 -7.22
C LEU A 99 8.25 0.02 -7.59
N VAL A 100 9.22 0.56 -6.85
CA VAL A 100 9.85 1.84 -7.18
C VAL A 100 10.51 1.79 -8.55
N ALA A 101 11.23 0.71 -8.87
CA ALA A 101 11.86 0.55 -10.18
C ALA A 101 10.82 0.59 -11.32
N ILE A 102 9.67 -0.05 -11.16
CA ILE A 102 8.56 0.00 -12.15
C ILE A 102 8.02 1.43 -12.29
N VAL A 103 7.78 2.12 -11.16
CA VAL A 103 7.25 3.48 -11.17
C VAL A 103 8.24 4.48 -11.78
N GLU A 104 9.54 4.23 -11.66
CA GLU A 104 10.58 5.09 -12.25
C GLU A 104 10.84 4.81 -13.73
N SER A 105 10.63 3.58 -14.19
CA SER A 105 10.78 3.22 -15.60
C SER A 105 9.55 3.59 -16.45
N HIS A 106 8.41 3.89 -15.83
CA HIS A 106 7.16 4.21 -16.52
C HIS A 106 6.68 5.64 -16.26
N GLY A 107 5.99 6.21 -17.25
CA GLY A 107 5.32 7.50 -17.11
C GLY A 107 3.86 7.34 -16.68
N GLU A 108 3.27 8.42 -16.18
CA GLU A 108 1.86 8.51 -15.75
C GLU A 108 0.82 8.20 -16.84
N ARG A 109 1.23 8.09 -18.11
CA ARG A 109 0.36 7.64 -19.22
C ARG A 109 0.24 6.12 -19.29
N ASP A 110 1.15 5.39 -18.65
CA ASP A 110 1.11 3.94 -18.59
C ASP A 110 0.24 3.48 -17.41
N SER A 111 -0.65 2.53 -17.67
CA SER A 111 -1.46 1.91 -16.63
C SER A 111 -0.63 1.23 -15.55
N ILE A 112 0.54 0.66 -15.90
CA ILE A 112 1.39 -0.05 -14.92
C ILE A 112 2.00 0.90 -13.89
N TYR A 113 2.27 2.16 -14.27
CA TYR A 113 2.74 3.19 -13.34
C TYR A 113 1.76 3.34 -12.17
N TRP A 114 0.47 3.46 -12.49
CA TRP A 114 -0.58 3.65 -11.48
C TRP A 114 -0.78 2.40 -10.63
N GLU A 115 -0.71 1.22 -11.24
CA GLU A 115 -0.82 -0.04 -10.52
C GLU A 115 0.35 -0.21 -9.55
N ALA A 116 1.59 -0.04 -10.01
CA ALA A 116 2.77 -0.17 -9.15
C ALA A 116 2.78 0.88 -8.02
N LEU A 117 2.36 2.11 -8.30
CA LEU A 117 2.22 3.16 -7.28
C LEU A 117 1.18 2.79 -6.21
N PHE A 118 0.05 2.23 -6.64
CA PHE A 118 -0.99 1.72 -5.74
C PHE A 118 -0.46 0.58 -4.87
N GLN A 119 0.18 -0.43 -5.48
CA GLN A 119 0.74 -1.59 -4.78
C GLN A 119 1.83 -1.18 -3.79
N LEU A 120 2.63 -0.15 -4.10
CA LEU A 120 3.62 0.39 -3.16
C LEU A 120 2.94 1.02 -1.93
N GLY A 121 1.86 1.76 -2.15
CA GLY A 121 1.02 2.30 -1.08
C GLY A 121 0.39 1.20 -0.22
N GLU A 122 -0.13 0.14 -0.83
CA GLU A 122 -0.66 -1.05 -0.16
C GLU A 122 0.42 -1.74 0.70
N CYS A 123 1.61 -1.92 0.15
CA CYS A 123 2.75 -2.54 0.83
C CYS A 123 3.09 -1.82 2.14
N TRP A 124 3.15 -0.49 2.08
CA TRP A 124 3.39 0.34 3.27
C TRP A 124 2.21 0.33 4.23
N ALA A 125 0.98 0.26 3.75
CA ALA A 125 -0.18 0.12 4.63
C ALA A 125 -0.14 -1.22 5.38
N LEU A 126 0.21 -2.31 4.71
CA LEU A 126 0.38 -3.65 5.29
C LEU A 126 1.46 -3.67 6.38
N SER A 127 2.58 -2.98 6.15
CA SER A 127 3.68 -2.88 7.11
C SER A 127 3.40 -1.93 8.28
N GLY A 128 2.28 -1.20 8.28
CA GLY A 128 1.94 -0.21 9.29
C GLY A 128 2.57 1.18 9.07
N GLU A 129 3.24 1.39 7.94
CA GLU A 129 3.85 2.66 7.52
C GLU A 129 2.79 3.61 6.94
N TYR A 130 1.75 3.89 7.74
CA TYR A 130 0.55 4.59 7.30
C TYR A 130 0.80 6.01 6.79
N ASN A 131 1.85 6.68 7.28
CA ASN A 131 2.23 8.00 6.78
C ASN A 131 2.70 7.91 5.32
N ARG A 132 3.61 6.98 5.02
CA ARG A 132 4.12 6.76 3.65
C ARG A 132 3.01 6.27 2.72
N ALA A 133 2.20 5.32 3.19
CA ALA A 133 1.05 4.82 2.45
C ALA A 133 0.08 5.94 2.07
N SER A 134 -0.24 6.85 3.01
CA SER A 134 -1.17 7.94 2.75
C SER A 134 -0.69 8.94 1.70
N LEU A 135 0.63 9.13 1.57
CA LEU A 135 1.20 10.02 0.55
C LEU A 135 0.99 9.46 -0.86
N LEU A 136 1.33 8.18 -1.10
CA LEU A 136 1.18 7.59 -2.44
C LEU A 136 -0.29 7.37 -2.80
N LEU A 137 -1.06 6.79 -1.88
CA LEU A 137 -2.48 6.56 -2.13
C LEU A 137 -3.23 7.90 -2.31
N GLY A 138 -2.79 8.97 -1.65
CA GLY A 138 -3.28 10.34 -1.85
C GLY A 138 -2.98 10.90 -3.24
N GLU A 139 -1.78 10.69 -3.77
CA GLU A 139 -1.43 11.10 -5.15
C GLU A 139 -2.35 10.45 -6.19
N ILE A 140 -2.86 9.24 -5.91
CA ILE A 140 -3.85 8.57 -6.76
C ILE A 140 -5.25 9.10 -6.48
N ALA A 141 -5.70 9.04 -5.23
CA ALA A 141 -7.09 9.30 -4.83
C ALA A 141 -7.56 10.75 -4.98
N TYR A 142 -6.63 11.72 -4.96
CA TYR A 142 -6.96 13.14 -5.14
C TYR A 142 -6.75 13.63 -6.57
N ARG A 143 -6.23 12.78 -7.45
CA ARG A 143 -6.03 13.13 -8.86
C ARG A 143 -7.37 13.34 -9.55
N THR A 144 -7.40 14.29 -10.48
CA THR A 144 -8.61 14.62 -11.25
C THR A 144 -8.65 13.89 -12.60
N GLU A 145 -7.50 13.54 -13.17
CA GLU A 145 -7.41 12.98 -14.52
C GLU A 145 -6.26 11.97 -14.68
N GLY A 146 -6.37 11.10 -15.70
CA GLY A 146 -5.30 10.21 -16.16
C GLY A 146 -5.08 8.94 -15.33
N VAL A 147 -5.75 8.78 -14.19
CA VAL A 147 -5.71 7.53 -13.40
C VAL A 147 -6.74 6.55 -13.96
N PRO A 148 -6.37 5.27 -14.19
CA PRO A 148 -7.34 4.23 -14.51
C PRO A 148 -8.47 4.18 -13.47
N PRO A 149 -9.75 4.15 -13.88
CA PRO A 149 -10.89 4.22 -12.95
C PRO A 149 -10.88 3.15 -11.85
N ASP A 150 -10.38 1.95 -12.17
CA ASP A 150 -10.27 0.86 -11.21
C ASP A 150 -9.22 1.16 -10.11
N VAL A 151 -8.01 1.58 -10.51
CA VAL A 151 -6.94 1.98 -9.57
C VAL A 151 -7.41 3.13 -8.68
N HIS A 152 -8.11 4.11 -9.26
CA HIS A 152 -8.62 5.26 -8.50
C HIS A 152 -9.65 4.85 -7.43
N GLN A 153 -10.58 3.96 -7.77
CA GLN A 153 -11.54 3.41 -6.80
C GLN A 153 -10.85 2.67 -5.66
N ARG A 154 -9.89 1.79 -5.99
CA ARG A 154 -9.11 1.05 -4.98
C ARG A 154 -8.31 1.99 -4.08
N ALA A 155 -7.69 3.03 -4.64
CA ALA A 155 -6.93 4.01 -3.86
C ALA A 155 -7.82 4.84 -2.92
N LEU A 156 -9.02 5.25 -3.35
CA LEU A 156 -9.99 5.94 -2.48
C LEU A 156 -10.36 5.08 -1.26
N VAL A 157 -10.69 3.81 -1.49
CA VAL A 157 -11.02 2.85 -0.42
C VAL A 157 -9.82 2.68 0.50
N ARG A 158 -8.64 2.42 -0.06
CA ARG A 158 -7.47 2.10 0.75
C ARG A 158 -6.96 3.30 1.53
N LEU A 159 -6.92 4.49 0.95
CA LEU A 159 -6.56 5.70 1.68
C LEU A 159 -7.55 5.95 2.82
N GLY A 160 -8.84 5.71 2.60
CA GLY A 160 -9.85 5.74 3.66
C GLY A 160 -9.51 4.78 4.80
N HIS A 161 -9.18 3.53 4.49
CA HIS A 161 -8.71 2.55 5.48
C HIS A 161 -7.46 3.00 6.23
N VAL A 162 -6.47 3.55 5.54
CA VAL A 162 -5.25 4.10 6.15
C VAL A 162 -5.62 5.22 7.12
N PHE A 163 -6.55 6.12 6.79
CA PHE A 163 -7.03 7.14 7.71
C PHE A 163 -7.82 6.57 8.89
N CYS A 164 -8.62 5.52 8.70
CA CYS A 164 -9.27 4.81 9.80
C CYS A 164 -8.24 4.25 10.79
N LEU A 165 -7.17 3.62 10.31
CA LEU A 165 -6.09 3.04 11.12
C LEU A 165 -5.27 4.11 11.86
N ARG A 166 -5.23 5.33 11.34
CA ARG A 166 -4.62 6.51 11.98
C ARG A 166 -5.58 7.26 12.92
N GLY A 167 -6.81 6.77 13.12
CA GLY A 167 -7.83 7.43 13.94
C GLY A 167 -8.50 8.64 13.27
N GLN A 168 -8.18 8.95 12.01
CA GLN A 168 -8.66 10.10 11.24
C GLN A 168 -9.98 9.79 10.54
N ARG A 169 -11.01 9.40 11.31
CA ARG A 169 -12.26 8.85 10.78
C ARG A 169 -13.04 9.81 9.89
N GLN A 170 -12.97 11.11 10.18
CA GLN A 170 -13.64 12.14 9.37
C GLN A 170 -13.05 12.21 7.95
N LEU A 171 -11.71 12.15 7.82
CA LEU A 171 -11.05 12.13 6.51
C LEU A 171 -11.35 10.84 5.75
N ALA A 172 -11.41 9.71 6.45
CA ALA A 172 -11.82 8.44 5.84
C ALA A 172 -13.24 8.51 5.27
N GLU A 173 -14.19 9.05 6.03
CA GLU A 173 -15.59 9.18 5.58
C GLU A 173 -15.71 10.07 4.35
N GLN A 174 -14.95 11.17 4.28
CA GLN A 174 -14.92 12.04 3.10
C GLN A 174 -14.45 11.29 1.84
N LEU A 175 -13.48 10.38 1.97
CA LEU A 175 -13.01 9.55 0.85
C LEU A 175 -14.05 8.51 0.43
N PHE A 176 -14.71 7.88 1.40
CA PHE A 176 -15.78 6.91 1.13
C PHE A 176 -16.99 7.57 0.46
N GLU A 177 -17.37 8.77 0.90
CA GLU A 177 -18.41 9.58 0.23
C GLU A 177 -17.98 10.03 -1.17
N ARG A 178 -16.70 10.39 -1.36
CA ARG A 178 -16.16 10.68 -2.69
C ARG A 178 -16.24 9.45 -3.60
N LEU A 179 -15.89 8.26 -3.11
CA LEU A 179 -16.05 7.01 -3.86
C LEU A 179 -17.52 6.79 -4.26
N ARG A 180 -18.47 6.91 -3.32
CA ARG A 180 -19.90 6.71 -3.59
C ARG A 180 -20.47 7.69 -4.61
N ARG A 181 -19.99 8.93 -4.62
CA ARG A 181 -20.40 9.96 -5.60
C ARG A 181 -19.78 9.76 -6.97
N LEU A 182 -18.48 9.46 -7.05
CA LEU A 182 -17.77 9.31 -8.32
C LEU A 182 -18.04 7.94 -8.99
N TYR A 183 -18.29 6.90 -8.19
CA TYR A 183 -18.50 5.54 -8.65
C TYR A 183 -19.74 4.90 -8.00
N PRO A 184 -20.96 5.31 -8.38
CA PRO A 184 -22.18 4.84 -7.72
C PRO A 184 -22.38 3.32 -7.78
N THR A 185 -21.89 2.66 -8.83
CA THR A 185 -21.99 1.21 -9.03
C THR A 185 -20.69 0.47 -8.69
N THR A 186 -19.81 1.08 -7.89
CA THR A 186 -18.53 0.47 -7.50
C THR A 186 -18.73 -0.86 -6.75
N PRO A 187 -17.95 -1.91 -7.06
CA PRO A 187 -18.01 -3.15 -6.31
C PRO A 187 -17.40 -3.00 -4.91
N TYR A 188 -16.65 -1.93 -4.65
CA TYR A 188 -15.97 -1.69 -3.37
C TYR A 188 -16.85 -0.96 -2.33
N ARG A 189 -18.14 -0.76 -2.61
CA ARG A 189 -19.04 0.01 -1.75
C ARG A 189 -19.11 -0.54 -0.32
N SER A 190 -19.13 -1.87 -0.17
CA SER A 190 -19.17 -2.54 1.14
C SER A 190 -17.85 -2.46 1.89
N LEU A 191 -16.73 -2.24 1.18
CA LEU A 191 -15.41 -2.05 1.78
C LEU A 191 -15.19 -0.62 2.26
N ALA A 192 -15.96 0.36 1.79
CA ALA A 192 -15.77 1.78 2.12
C ALA A 192 -16.28 2.14 3.54
N ASP A 193 -15.70 1.51 4.56
CA ASP A 193 -16.10 1.62 5.96
C ASP A 193 -14.93 1.32 6.93
N CYS A 194 -14.73 2.17 7.95
CA CYS A 194 -13.71 1.94 8.97
C CYS A 194 -13.89 0.67 9.82
N ARG A 195 -15.09 0.07 9.86
CA ARG A 195 -15.36 -1.18 10.57
C ARG A 195 -14.63 -2.37 9.97
N VAL A 196 -14.31 -2.33 8.68
CA VAL A 196 -13.57 -3.38 7.96
C VAL A 196 -12.13 -3.50 8.47
N VAL A 197 -11.55 -2.39 8.95
CA VAL A 197 -10.15 -2.31 9.38
C VAL A 197 -9.98 -2.12 10.89
N ARG A 198 -11.01 -2.45 11.69
CA ARG A 198 -10.89 -2.50 13.14
C ARG A 198 -10.43 -3.87 13.61
#